data_AF-A0A7D6J3Y6-F1
#
_entry.id   AF-A0A7D6J3Y6-F1
#
_cell.length_a   1.000
_cell.length_b   1.000
_cell.length_c   1.000
_cell.angle_alpha   90.00
_cell.angle_beta   90.00
_cell.angle_gamma   90.00
#
_symmetry.space_group_name_H-M   'P 1'
#
loop_
_entity.id
_entity.type
_entity.pdbx_description
1 polymer ?
#
loop_
_entity_poly.entity_id
_entity_poly.type
_entity_poly.pdbx_seq_one_letter_code
_entity_poly.pdbx_strand_id
1 'polypeptide(L)'
;MATTFVESLVVGRVIGDVVDLFVPTVTMTVNYGLKHVNNGCDVKPSMAVNPPTLIISGNISDFYTLVMTDPDAPSPSEPKMRELIHWLVINIPGG
;
A
#
# COMPACT_ATOMS: atom_id res chain seq x y z
N MET A 1 14.99 -15.55 2.80
CA MET A 1 14.92 -14.12 3.16
C MET A 1 13.76 -13.42 2.44
N ALA A 2 12.54 -13.96 2.56
CA ALA A 2 11.29 -13.35 2.05
C ALA A 2 10.24 -13.22 3.18
N THR A 3 10.63 -13.53 4.41
CA THR A 3 9.74 -13.71 5.55
C THR A 3 9.42 -12.38 6.25
N THR A 4 10.35 -11.42 6.29
CA THR A 4 10.21 -10.17 7.07
C THR A 4 9.16 -9.19 6.53
N PHE A 5 8.97 -9.09 5.21
CA PHE A 5 7.99 -8.15 4.64
C PHE A 5 6.55 -8.59 4.95
N VAL A 6 6.25 -9.86 4.70
CA VAL A 6 4.93 -10.45 4.95
C VAL A 6 4.62 -10.45 6.45
N GLU A 7 5.60 -10.73 7.31
CA GLU A 7 5.44 -10.68 8.78
C GLU A 7 4.85 -9.34 9.25
N SER A 8 5.39 -8.21 8.77
CA SER A 8 4.85 -6.89 9.15
C SER A 8 3.41 -6.66 8.70
N LEU A 9 3.00 -7.21 7.57
CA LEU A 9 1.63 -7.13 7.06
C LEU A 9 0.66 -8.03 7.84
N VAL A 10 1.13 -9.18 8.34
CA VAL A 10 0.36 -10.05 9.23
C VAL A 10 0.20 -9.41 10.61
N VAL A 11 1.29 -8.88 11.19
CA VAL A 11 1.26 -8.19 12.50
C VAL A 11 0.33 -6.98 12.45
N GLY A 12 0.37 -6.20 11.36
CA GLY A 12 -0.54 -5.07 11.14
C GLY A 12 -1.95 -5.46 10.70
N ARG A 13 -2.26 -6.77 10.61
CA ARG A 13 -3.53 -7.34 10.13
C ARG A 13 -3.96 -6.95 8.72
N VAL A 14 -3.10 -6.28 7.95
CA VAL A 14 -3.35 -5.97 6.54
C VAL A 14 -3.60 -7.25 5.75
N ILE A 15 -2.77 -8.28 5.98
CA ILE A 15 -3.10 -9.64 5.56
C ILE A 15 -4.16 -10.19 6.53
N GLY A 16 -5.29 -10.59 5.97
CA GLY A 16 -6.47 -11.04 6.72
C GLY A 16 -7.60 -10.01 6.70
N ASP A 17 -7.33 -8.75 7.04
CA ASP A 17 -8.36 -7.72 7.03
C ASP A 17 -8.59 -7.11 5.63
N VAL A 18 -7.55 -7.05 4.78
CA VAL A 18 -7.59 -6.36 3.46
C VAL A 18 -7.22 -7.30 2.31
N VAL A 19 -6.13 -8.05 2.44
CA VAL A 19 -5.64 -8.96 1.39
C VAL A 19 -5.38 -10.37 1.92
N ASP A 20 -5.45 -11.35 1.03
CA ASP A 20 -5.05 -12.73 1.33
C ASP A 20 -3.52 -12.85 1.47
N LEU A 21 -3.06 -13.94 2.09
CA LEU A 21 -1.63 -14.26 2.14
C LEU A 21 -1.08 -14.44 0.72
N PHE A 22 0.02 -13.77 0.42
CA PHE A 22 0.66 -13.81 -0.89
C PHE A 22 2.19 -13.89 -0.78
N VAL A 23 2.84 -14.25 -1.88
CA VAL A 23 4.30 -14.16 -2.04
C VAL A 23 4.60 -12.91 -2.85
N PRO A 24 5.30 -11.90 -2.29
CA PRO A 24 5.69 -10.71 -3.05
C PRO A 24 6.60 -11.09 -4.22
N THR A 25 6.21 -10.73 -5.44
CA THR A 25 6.97 -10.98 -6.67
C THR A 25 7.50 -9.70 -7.31
N VAL A 26 6.98 -8.55 -6.88
CA VAL A 26 7.25 -7.23 -7.46
C VAL A 26 7.53 -6.24 -6.33
N THR A 27 8.61 -5.48 -6.46
CA THR A 27 8.94 -4.39 -5.55
C THR A 27 8.20 -3.11 -5.97
N MET A 28 7.57 -2.46 -5.00
CA MET A 28 7.00 -1.12 -5.14
C MET A 28 7.64 -0.20 -4.10
N THR A 29 8.03 0.99 -4.54
CA THR A 29 8.53 2.06 -3.69
C THR A 29 7.56 3.22 -3.69
N VAL A 30 7.14 3.65 -2.51
CA VAL A 30 6.22 4.78 -2.30
C VAL A 30 6.92 5.86 -1.47
N ASN A 31 6.89 7.11 -1.93
CA ASN A 31 7.49 8.23 -1.20
C ASN A 31 6.55 9.43 -1.13
N TYR A 32 6.42 10.02 0.06
CA TYR A 32 5.82 11.35 0.25
C TYR A 32 6.94 12.39 0.40
N GLY A 33 7.26 13.09 -0.68
CA GLY A 33 8.44 13.95 -0.74
C GLY A 33 9.72 13.13 -0.53
N LEU A 34 10.49 13.47 0.51
CA LEU A 34 11.72 12.74 0.89
C LEU A 34 11.46 11.55 1.83
N LYS A 35 10.22 11.34 2.29
CA LYS A 35 9.89 10.27 3.22
C LYS A 35 9.53 8.99 2.48
N HIS A 36 10.38 7.98 2.62
CA HIS A 36 10.09 6.62 2.18
C HIS A 36 9.06 5.95 3.09
N VAL A 37 8.07 5.31 2.48
CA VAL A 37 7.02 4.58 3.21
C VAL A 37 7.46 3.14 3.42
N ASN A 38 7.49 2.72 4.69
CA ASN A 38 7.66 1.33 5.10
C ASN A 38 6.41 0.87 5.86
N ASN A 39 6.18 -0.44 5.91
CA ASN A 39 5.06 -1.00 6.69
C ASN A 39 5.13 -0.56 8.15
N GLY A 40 4.02 -0.01 8.66
CA GLY A 40 3.89 0.49 10.03
C GLY A 40 4.52 1.87 10.29
N CYS A 41 5.05 2.57 9.28
CA CYS A 41 5.58 3.92 9.50
C CYS A 41 4.48 4.99 9.54
N ASP A 42 4.59 5.94 10.47
CA ASP A 42 3.62 7.03 10.58
C ASP A 42 3.78 8.05 9.45
N VAL A 43 2.72 8.31 8.68
CA VAL A 43 2.66 9.42 7.71
C VAL A 43 1.64 10.44 8.21
N LYS A 44 2.09 11.67 8.47
CA LYS A 44 1.16 12.73 8.91
C LYS A 44 0.23 13.11 7.75
N PRO A 45 -1.06 13.39 8.01
CA PRO A 45 -1.99 13.85 6.96
C PRO A 45 -1.47 15.07 6.19
N SER A 46 -0.79 16.00 6.86
CA SER A 46 -0.18 17.17 6.21
C SER A 46 0.92 16.85 5.19
N MET A 47 1.53 15.67 5.27
CA MET A 47 2.52 15.19 4.29
C MET A 47 1.85 14.47 3.11
N ALA A 48 0.64 13.93 3.32
CA ALA A 48 -0.09 13.12 2.36
C ALA A 48 -1.20 13.89 1.62
N VAL A 49 -1.14 15.23 1.62
CA VAL A 49 -2.12 16.09 0.92
C VAL A 49 -2.08 15.87 -0.60
N ASN A 50 -0.88 15.64 -1.14
CA ASN A 50 -0.67 15.34 -2.56
C ASN A 50 -0.37 13.85 -2.74
N PRO A 51 -0.66 13.28 -3.93
CA PRO A 51 -0.31 11.89 -4.23
C PRO A 51 1.20 11.62 -4.06
N PRO A 52 1.59 10.44 -3.58
CA PRO A 52 2.99 10.08 -3.44
C PRO A 52 3.64 9.80 -4.81
N THR A 53 4.97 9.83 -4.83
CA THR A 53 5.75 9.30 -5.96
C THR A 53 5.80 7.78 -5.84
N LEU A 54 5.58 7.09 -6.96
CA LEU A 54 5.53 5.63 -7.04
C LEU A 54 6.54 5.13 -8.06
N ILE A 55 7.26 4.07 -7.70
CA ILE A 55 8.13 3.32 -8.60
C ILE A 55 7.77 1.84 -8.44
N ILE A 56 7.34 1.20 -9.53
CA ILE A 56 7.00 -0.21 -9.56
C ILE A 56 8.04 -0.93 -10.41
N SER A 57 8.80 -1.83 -9.79
CA SER A 57 9.63 -2.76 -10.56
C SER A 57 8.74 -3.75 -11.32
N GLY A 58 9.18 -4.28 -12.44
CA GLY A 58 8.38 -5.22 -13.19
C GLY A 58 8.86 -5.35 -14.62
N ASN A 59 8.25 -6.25 -15.39
CA ASN A 59 8.53 -6.32 -16.81
C ASN A 59 7.84 -5.15 -17.52
N ILE A 60 8.52 -4.60 -18.54
CA ILE A 60 7.99 -3.50 -19.36
C ILE A 60 6.74 -3.88 -20.18
N SER A 61 6.48 -5.17 -20.32
CA SER A 61 5.28 -5.72 -20.96
C SER A 61 4.05 -5.77 -20.06
N ASP A 62 4.24 -5.62 -18.75
CA ASP A 62 3.19 -5.83 -17.76
C ASP A 62 2.58 -4.49 -17.35
N PHE A 63 1.29 -4.52 -17.06
CA PHE A 63 0.55 -3.37 -16.53
C PHE A 63 0.06 -3.67 -15.12
N TYR A 64 0.22 -2.69 -14.24
CA TYR A 64 -0.10 -2.77 -12.83
C TYR A 64 -1.27 -1.85 -12.47
N THR A 65 -1.98 -2.23 -11.42
CA THR A 65 -3.01 -1.43 -10.77
C THR A 65 -2.58 -1.14 -9.34
N LEU A 66 -2.65 0.12 -8.95
CA LEU A 66 -2.45 0.57 -7.58
C LEU A 66 -3.80 0.87 -6.93
N VAL A 67 -4.00 0.34 -5.73
CA VAL A 67 -5.11 0.70 -4.85
C VAL A 67 -4.54 1.24 -3.54
N MET A 68 -4.96 2.44 -3.15
CA MET A 68 -4.75 3.00 -1.81
C MET A 68 -6.10 3.05 -1.11
N THR A 69 -6.22 2.33 0.00
CA THR A 69 -7.47 2.11 0.73
C THR A 69 -7.25 2.31 2.23
N ASP A 70 -8.27 2.82 2.93
CA ASP A 70 -8.31 2.90 4.38
C ASP A 70 -9.33 1.87 4.92
N PRO A 71 -8.85 0.78 5.55
CA PRO A 71 -9.74 -0.20 6.14
C PRO A 71 -10.33 0.29 7.46
N ASP A 72 -9.82 1.35 8.08
CA ASP A 72 -10.17 1.73 9.44
C ASP A 72 -11.16 2.90 9.48
N ALA A 73 -11.87 3.17 8.39
CA ALA A 73 -12.81 4.28 8.32
C ALA A 73 -14.17 3.97 8.99
N PRO A 74 -14.76 4.89 9.79
CA PRO A 74 -14.19 6.15 10.29
C PRO A 74 -13.24 5.96 11.48
N SER A 75 -13.27 4.80 12.13
CA SER A 75 -12.31 4.43 13.18
C SER A 75 -11.97 2.94 13.15
N PRO A 76 -10.77 2.54 13.58
CA PRO A 76 -10.36 1.13 13.61
C PRO A 76 -11.21 0.28 14.58
N SER A 77 -11.83 0.92 15.59
CA SER A 77 -12.71 0.23 16.54
C SER A 77 -14.12 0.01 16.01
N GLU A 78 -14.59 0.85 15.09
CA GLU A 78 -15.90 0.73 14.46
C GLU A 78 -15.80 1.04 12.95
N PRO A 79 -15.17 0.16 12.16
CA PRO A 79 -14.80 0.43 10.78
C PRO A 79 -15.99 0.24 9.81
N LYS A 80 -17.10 0.94 10.06
CA LYS A 80 -18.36 0.82 9.30
C LYS A 80 -18.26 1.28 7.84
N MET A 81 -17.23 2.04 7.50
CA MET A 81 -16.96 2.50 6.13
C MET A 81 -15.75 1.79 5.50
N ARG A 82 -15.26 0.71 6.12
CA ARG A 82 -14.28 -0.20 5.50
C ARG A 82 -14.87 -0.74 4.19
N GLU A 83 -14.22 -0.61 3.04
CA GLU A 83 -12.96 0.07 2.73
C GLU A 83 -13.19 1.43 2.06
N LEU A 84 -12.48 2.48 2.50
CA LEU A 84 -12.52 3.79 1.87
C LEU A 84 -11.37 3.94 0.85
N ILE A 85 -11.71 3.98 -0.43
CA ILE A 85 -10.73 4.11 -1.52
C ILE A 85 -10.24 5.57 -1.59
N HIS A 86 -8.96 5.77 -1.28
CA HIS A 86 -8.29 7.06 -1.39
C HIS A 86 -7.73 7.33 -2.79
N TRP A 87 -7.24 6.28 -3.46
CA TRP A 87 -6.66 6.42 -4.78
C TRP A 87 -6.71 5.10 -5.56
N LEU A 88 -7.05 5.21 -6.85
CA LEU A 88 -7.06 4.09 -7.80
C LEU A 88 -6.35 4.54 -9.07
N VAL A 89 -5.30 3.82 -9.45
CA VAL A 89 -4.57 4.04 -10.69
C VAL A 89 -4.45 2.72 -11.42
N ILE A 90 -4.80 2.71 -12.69
CA ILE A 90 -4.75 1.52 -13.54
C ILE A 90 -3.76 1.75 -14.70
N ASN A 91 -3.38 0.66 -15.38
CA ASN A 91 -2.52 0.69 -16.55
C ASN A 91 -1.15 1.35 -16.30
N ILE A 92 -0.56 1.14 -15.11
CA ILE A 92 0.80 1.59 -14.81
C ILE A 92 1.77 0.62 -15.51
N PRO A 93 2.62 1.07 -16.45
CA PRO A 93 3.61 0.19 -17.05
C PRO A 93 4.67 -0.21 -16.02
N GLY A 94 5.12 -1.48 -16.06
CA GLY A 94 6.28 -1.91 -15.29
C GLY A 94 7.60 -1.39 -15.86
N GLY A 95 8.63 -1.32 -15.02
CA GLY A 95 10.00 -0.96 -15.42
C GLY A 95 10.34 0.49 -15.13
#